data_AF-A0A932KT13-F1
#
_entry.id   AF-A0A932KT13-F1
#
_cell.length_a   1.000
_cell.length_b   1.000
_cell.length_c   1.000
_cell.angle_alpha   90.00
_cell.angle_beta   90.00
_cell.angle_gamma   90.00
#
_symmetry.space_group_name_H-M   'P 1'
#
loop_
_entity.id
_entity.type
_entity.pdbx_description
1 polymer ?
#
loop_
_entity_poly.entity_id
_entity_poly.type
_entity_poly.pdbx_seq_one_letter_code
_entity_poly.pdbx_strand_id
1 'polypeptide(L)' 'MDGLKIWLDEKTWILFRSSSNAPEFRVFVESPSEEKSKQLLQQGLDLVRKVISE' A
#
# COMPACT_ATOMS: atom_id res chain seq x y z
N MET A 1 8.72 14.05 2.61
CA MET A 1 7.89 12.83 2.78
C MET A 1 7.12 12.62 1.49
N ASP A 2 7.05 11.39 0.99
CA ASP A 2 6.55 11.05 -0.35
C ASP A 2 5.54 9.90 -0.23
N GLY A 3 4.25 10.25 -0.21
CA GLY A 3 3.18 9.34 0.18
C GLY A 3 3.09 9.12 1.69
N LEU A 4 2.35 8.07 2.08
CA LEU A 4 2.08 7.66 3.45
C LEU A 4 2.64 6.26 3.69
N LYS A 5 3.75 6.16 4.42
CA LYS A 5 4.30 4.88 4.89
C LYS A 5 3.80 4.58 6.30
N ILE A 6 3.27 3.37 6.48
CA ILE A 6 2.76 2.86 7.77
C ILE A 6 3.54 1.60 8.10
N TRP A 7 4.20 1.59 9.26
CA TRP A 7 4.78 0.39 9.85
C TRP A 7 3.70 -0.30 10.69
N LEU A 8 3.42 -1.57 10.40
CA LEU A 8 2.46 -2.38 11.14
C LEU A 8 3.16 -3.16 12.27
N ASP A 9 4.40 -3.56 12.01
CA ASP A 9 5.32 -4.17 12.96
C ASP A 9 6.78 -3.89 12.50
N GLU A 10 7.78 -4.42 13.20
CA GLU A 10 9.20 -4.18 12.91
C GLU A 10 9.65 -4.58 11.49
N LYS A 11 8.95 -5.51 10.85
CA LYS A 11 9.35 -6.09 9.56
C LYS A 11 8.25 -6.00 8.49
N THR A 12 7.16 -5.32 8.81
CA THR A 12 5.99 -5.24 7.94
C THR A 12 5.55 -3.80 7.79
N TRP A 13 5.47 -3.34 6.55
CA TRP A 13 5.00 -2.00 6.24
C TRP A 13 4.20 -1.95 4.95
N ILE A 14 3.40 -0.88 4.83
CA ILE A 14 2.67 -0.52 3.62
C ILE A 14 2.94 0.95 3.29
N LEU A 15 3.09 1.27 2.00
CA LEU A 15 3.28 2.63 1.49
C LEU A 15 2.25 2.93 0.43
N PHE A 16 1.50 4.00 0.64
CA PHE A 16 0.53 4.56 -0.29
C PHE A 16 1.08 5.82 -0.94
N ARG A 17 1.06 5.92 -2.27
CA ARG A 17 1.65 7.06 -2.97
C ARG A 17 0.93 7.37 -4.28
N SER A 18 0.60 8.63 -4.53
CA SER A 18 0.20 9.11 -5.86
C SER A 18 1.40 9.14 -6.81
N SER A 19 1.21 8.68 -8.04
CA SER A 19 2.22 8.81 -9.09
C SER A 19 2.40 10.28 -9.48
N SER A 20 3.66 10.70 -9.69
CA SER A 20 3.99 12.08 -10.10
C SER A 20 3.99 12.27 -11.62
N ASN A 21 3.91 11.18 -12.40
CA ASN A 21 4.03 11.20 -13.86
C ASN A 21 2.88 10.50 -14.60
N ALA A 22 1.91 9.94 -13.88
CA ALA A 22 0.73 9.28 -14.45
C ALA A 22 -0.45 9.41 -13.48
N PRO A 23 -1.71 9.32 -13.96
CA PRO A 23 -2.91 9.30 -13.11
C PRO A 23 -3.08 7.93 -12.44
N GLU A 24 -2.10 7.56 -11.61
CA GLU A 24 -2.04 6.25 -10.94
C GLU A 24 -1.83 6.42 -9.44
N PHE A 25 -2.40 5.51 -8.66
CA PHE A 25 -2.14 5.38 -7.23
C PHE A 25 -1.39 4.07 -6.96
N ARG A 26 -0.26 4.14 -6.25
CA ARG A 26 0.64 3.01 -5.99
C ARG A 26 0.54 2.56 -4.56
N VAL A 27 0.55 1.25 -4.38
CA VAL A 27 0.60 0.56 -3.08
C VAL A 27 1.81 -0.36 -3.09
N PHE A 28 2.71 -0.17 -2.13
CA PHE A 28 3.87 -1.01 -1.92
C PHE A 28 3.78 -1.66 -0.55
N VAL A 29 4.22 -2.91 -0.45
CA VAL A 29 4.21 -3.66 0.81
C VAL A 29 5.49 -4.44 0.96
N GLU A 30 5.88 -4.67 2.22
CA GLU A 30 6.94 -5.59 2.58
C GLU A 30 6.50 -6.37 3.79
N SER A 31 6.80 -7.66 3.80
CA SER A 31 6.62 -8.52 4.96
C SER A 31 7.52 -9.75 4.86
N PRO A 32 7.75 -10.49 5.96
CA PRO A 32 8.62 -11.68 5.95
C PRO A 32 8.09 -12.87 5.14
N SER A 33 6.84 -12.84 4.68
CA SER A 33 6.20 -13.96 3.96
C SER A 33 5.56 -13.44 2.67
N GLU A 34 5.77 -14.16 1.56
CA GLU A 34 5.13 -13.83 0.28
C GLU A 34 3.60 -13.81 0.42
N GLU A 35 3.03 -14.77 1.15
CA GLU A 35 1.59 -14.86 1.36
C GLU A 35 1.06 -13.65 2.17
N LYS A 36 1.77 -13.27 3.25
CA LYS A 36 1.41 -12.09 4.05
C LYS A 36 1.53 -10.81 3.21
N SER A 37 2.54 -10.70 2.36
CA SER A 37 2.71 -9.57 1.44
C SER A 37 1.57 -9.50 0.41
N LYS A 38 1.16 -10.62 -0.20
CA LYS A 38 0.02 -10.65 -1.13
C LYS A 38 -1.29 -10.23 -0.46
N GLN A 39 -1.55 -10.75 0.74
CA GLN A 39 -2.74 -10.39 1.52
C GLN A 39 -2.75 -8.90 1.88
N LEU A 40 -1.61 -8.37 2.37
CA LEU A 40 -1.48 -6.96 2.75
C LEU A 40 -1.61 -6.03 1.53
N LEU A 41 -1.05 -6.41 0.39
CA LEU A 41 -1.20 -5.65 -0.86
C LEU A 41 -2.66 -5.57 -1.28
N GLN A 42 -3.38 -6.69 -1.25
CA GLN A 42 -4.79 -6.73 -1.61
C GLN A 42 -5.64 -5.85 -0.69
N GLN A 43 -5.43 -5.94 0.62
CA GLN A 43 -6.08 -5.08 1.61
C GLN A 43 -5.81 -3.58 1.35
N GLY A 44 -4.57 -3.24 1.03
CA GLY A 44 -4.18 -1.87 0.69
C GLY A 44 -4.86 -1.36 -0.57
N LEU A 45 -4.90 -2.17 -1.63
CA LEU A 45 -5.59 -1.82 -2.87
C LEU A 45 -7.09 -1.65 -2.66
N ASP A 46 -7.73 -2.51 -1.85
CA ASP A 46 -9.16 -2.44 -1.57
C ASP A 46 -9.53 -1.21 -0.74
N LEU A 47 -8.68 -0.83 0.22
CA LEU A 47 -8.83 0.43 0.95
C LEU A 47 -8.77 1.63 0.00
N VAL A 48 -7.76 1.68 -0.86
CA VAL A 48 -7.58 2.76 -1.83
C VAL A 48 -8.78 2.85 -2.78
N ARG A 49 -9.24 1.71 -3.31
CA ARG A 49 -10.45 1.66 -4.16
C ARG A 49 -11.65 2.24 -3.43
N LYS A 50 -11.91 1.80 -2.20
CA LYS A 50 -13.05 2.28 -1.40
C LYS A 50 -13.02 3.79 -1.20
N VAL A 51 -11.86 4.35 -0.84
CA VAL A 51 -11.72 5.78 -0.53
C VAL A 51 -11.81 6.67 -1.78
N ILE A 52 -11.39 6.19 -2.94
CA ILE A 52 -11.38 6.98 -4.19
C ILE A 52 -12.68 6.79 -5.00
N SER A 53 -13.41 5.68 -4.81
CA SER A 53 -14.68 5.42 -5.48
C SER A 53 -15.90 6.05 -4.80
N GLU A 54 -15.75 6.53 -3.56
CA GLU A 54 -16.73 7.37 -2.86
C GLU A 54 -16.53 8.86 -3.19
#